data_AF-A0A4Y2UI40-F1
#
_entry.id   AF-A0A4Y2UI40-F1
#
_cell.length_a   1.000
_cell.length_b   1.000
_cell.length_c   1.000
_cell.angle_alpha   90.00
_cell.angle_beta   90.00
_cell.angle_gamma   90.00
#
_symmetry.space_group_name_H-M   'P 1'
#
loop_
_entity.id
_entity.type
_entity.pdbx_description
1 polymer ?
#
loop_
_entity_poly.entity_id
_entity_poly.type
_entity_poly.pdbx_seq_one_letter_code
_entity_poly.pdbx_strand_id
1 'polypeptide(L)'
;MKSQLFQRIWKNMRHSLYQRDKFKVSLNFVDNFQFLSTSLEKLVQNLTPDKFNILKENFPHRNIPSLLRKGVYPYEYMDSHQKFDEERLPSIDSFESILTGSGISDEDYRHAQTVWNYFNLKNMGEYHDLYVKSDVLFENYASTIMDWIVCTSSRHPDLHGKAV
;
A
#
# COMPACT_ATOMS: atom_id res chain seq x y z
N MET A 1 30.75 60.91 -10.16
CA MET A 1 29.58 60.70 -9.26
C MET A 1 28.70 59.49 -9.65
N LYS A 2 29.19 58.47 -10.39
CA LYS A 2 28.44 57.25 -10.75
C LYS A 2 28.96 55.94 -10.11
N SER A 3 30.00 55.98 -9.27
CA SER A 3 30.61 54.76 -8.70
C SER A 3 29.99 54.33 -7.36
N GLN A 4 29.66 55.26 -6.46
CA GLN A 4 29.13 54.90 -5.13
C GLN A 4 27.68 54.43 -5.16
N LEU A 5 26.85 54.96 -6.06
CA LEU A 5 25.46 54.52 -6.22
C LEU A 5 25.40 53.10 -6.80
N PHE A 6 26.27 52.78 -7.77
CA PHE A 6 26.35 51.44 -8.37
C PHE A 6 26.85 50.40 -7.36
N GLN A 7 27.85 50.75 -6.55
CA GLN A 7 28.34 49.89 -5.46
C GLN A 7 27.26 49.63 -4.40
N ARG A 8 26.45 50.66 -4.06
CA ARG A 8 25.35 50.53 -3.08
C ARG A 8 24.19 49.70 -3.62
N ILE A 9 23.84 49.86 -4.88
CA ILE A 9 22.83 49.06 -5.58
C ILE A 9 23.29 47.60 -5.70
N TRP A 10 24.56 47.34 -6.04
CA TRP A 10 25.11 45.99 -6.12
C TRP A 10 25.17 45.29 -4.76
N LYS A 11 25.57 46.01 -3.71
CA LYS A 11 25.61 45.47 -2.33
C LYS A 11 24.22 45.13 -1.82
N ASN A 12 23.21 45.97 -2.12
CA ASN A 12 21.81 45.72 -1.75
C ASN A 12 21.19 44.57 -2.55
N MET A 13 21.50 44.43 -3.85
CA MET A 13 21.08 43.25 -4.63
C MET A 13 21.73 41.96 -4.11
N ARG A 14 23.01 41.98 -3.73
CA ARG A 14 23.71 40.81 -3.18
C ARG A 14 23.18 40.40 -1.80
N HIS A 15 22.73 41.36 -0.98
CA HIS A 15 22.11 41.07 0.33
C HIS A 15 20.65 40.59 0.20
N SER A 16 19.89 41.17 -0.75
CA SER A 16 18.51 40.75 -1.05
C SER A 16 18.42 39.35 -1.67
N LEU A 17 19.44 38.91 -2.41
CA LEU A 17 19.49 37.56 -3.00
C LEU A 17 20.01 36.48 -2.03
N TYR A 18 20.46 36.87 -0.83
CA TYR A 18 20.91 35.94 0.22
C TYR A 18 19.82 35.64 1.28
N GLN A 19 18.64 36.26 1.17
CA GLN A 19 17.48 36.03 2.04
C GLN A 19 16.33 35.39 1.26
N ARG A 20 16.63 34.43 0.38
CA ARG A 20 15.60 33.45 0.01
C ARG A 20 15.49 32.51 1.19
N ASP A 21 14.46 32.72 2.00
CA ASP A 21 13.96 31.72 2.94
C ASP A 21 13.94 30.39 2.20
N LYS A 22 14.88 29.53 2.58
CA LYS A 22 14.99 28.18 2.09
C LYS A 22 13.79 27.49 2.73
N PHE A 23 12.64 27.54 2.06
CA PHE A 23 11.51 26.68 2.39
C PHE A 23 12.07 25.26 2.38
N LYS A 24 12.37 24.76 3.58
CA LYS A 24 12.89 23.43 3.77
C LYS A 24 11.67 22.53 3.61
N VAL A 25 11.35 22.20 2.37
CA VAL A 25 10.44 21.10 2.07
C VAL A 25 11.14 19.84 2.55
N SER A 26 10.78 19.39 3.75
CA SER A 26 11.21 18.08 4.24
C SER A 26 10.29 17.04 3.62
N LEU A 27 10.82 16.33 2.63
CA LEU A 27 10.16 15.18 2.06
C LEU A 27 10.50 13.99 2.96
N ASN A 28 9.61 13.69 3.90
CA ASN A 28 9.78 12.55 4.79
C ASN A 28 9.19 11.33 4.08
N PHE A 29 10.07 10.46 3.59
CA PHE A 29 9.65 9.16 3.07
C PHE A 29 9.38 8.25 4.28
N VAL A 30 8.11 8.11 4.65
CA VAL A 30 7.70 7.20 5.71
C VAL A 30 7.54 5.82 5.09
N ASP A 31 8.50 4.94 5.36
CA ASP A 31 8.41 3.54 4.97
C ASP A 31 7.59 2.78 6.02
N ASN A 32 6.44 2.25 5.61
CA ASN A 32 5.57 1.44 6.47
C ASN A 32 6.33 0.26 7.11
N PHE A 33 7.39 -0.24 6.46
CA PHE A 33 8.21 -1.34 6.95
C PHE A 33 9.12 -0.96 8.13
N GLN A 34 9.42 0.33 8.34
CA GLN A 34 10.26 0.79 9.45
C GLN A 34 9.52 0.86 10.79
N PHE A 35 8.18 0.92 10.76
CA PHE A 35 7.35 1.04 11.97
C PHE A 35 6.54 -0.24 12.27
N LEU A 36 6.45 -1.15 11.30
CA LEU A 36 5.70 -2.40 11.42
C LEU A 36 6.71 -3.55 11.56
N SER A 37 6.96 -4.00 12.80
CA SER A 37 7.76 -5.22 13.06
C SER A 37 7.05 -6.52 12.63
N THR A 38 5.86 -6.41 12.04
CA THR A 38 4.88 -7.49 11.82
C THR A 38 4.22 -7.30 10.45
N SER A 39 3.91 -8.40 9.75
CA SER A 39 3.31 -8.35 8.41
C SER A 39 1.92 -7.67 8.39
N LEU A 40 1.57 -7.07 7.25
CA LEU A 40 0.28 -6.41 7.03
C LEU A 40 -0.91 -7.33 7.34
N GLU A 41 -0.82 -8.62 7.02
CA GLU A 41 -1.87 -9.60 7.34
C GLU A 41 -2.15 -9.71 8.84
N LYS A 42 -1.10 -9.81 9.67
CA LYS A 42 -1.25 -9.88 11.12
C LYS A 42 -1.81 -8.57 11.68
N LEU A 43 -1.44 -7.43 11.08
CA LEU A 43 -1.94 -6.12 11.45
C LEU A 43 -3.45 -6.01 11.18
N VAL A 44 -3.89 -6.47 10.01
CA VAL A 44 -5.30 -6.50 9.61
C VAL A 44 -6.10 -7.46 10.50
N GLN A 45 -5.56 -8.62 10.86
CA GLN A 45 -6.22 -9.56 11.80
C GLN A 45 -6.44 -8.98 13.20
N ASN A 46 -5.62 -8.00 13.61
CA ASN A 46 -5.76 -7.32 14.90
C ASN A 46 -6.76 -6.14 14.88
N LEU A 47 -7.33 -5.80 13.72
CA LEU A 47 -8.34 -4.75 13.63
C LEU A 47 -9.72 -5.27 14.01
N THR A 48 -10.45 -4.44 14.75
CA THR A 48 -11.83 -4.74 15.12
C THR A 48 -12.76 -4.59 13.90
N PRO A 49 -13.83 -5.41 13.78
CA PRO A 49 -14.73 -5.42 12.62
C PRO A 49 -15.36 -4.07 12.22
N ASP A 50 -15.44 -3.12 13.16
CA ASP A 50 -15.90 -1.74 12.99
C ASP A 50 -14.91 -0.86 12.23
N LYS A 51 -13.64 -1.25 12.13
CA LYS A 51 -12.65 -0.53 11.32
C LYS A 51 -12.71 -0.87 9.83
N PHE A 52 -13.42 -1.95 9.46
CA PHE A 52 -13.55 -2.40 8.06
C PHE A 52 -14.74 -1.77 7.31
N ASN A 53 -15.15 -0.56 7.67
CA ASN A 53 -16.30 0.09 7.03
C ASN A 53 -16.08 0.28 5.52
N ILE A 54 -14.85 0.61 5.11
CA ILE A 54 -14.49 0.77 3.70
C ILE A 54 -14.66 -0.56 2.93
N LEU A 55 -14.33 -1.71 3.54
CA LEU A 55 -14.55 -3.04 2.91
C LEU A 55 -16.04 -3.38 2.84
N LYS A 56 -16.81 -3.07 3.89
CA LYS A 56 -18.27 -3.31 3.91
C LYS A 56 -19.00 -2.49 2.86
N GLU A 57 -18.58 -1.24 2.64
CA GLU A 57 -19.12 -0.36 1.61
C GLU A 57 -18.76 -0.87 0.21
N ASN A 58 -17.54 -1.37 0.01
CA ASN A 58 -17.07 -1.84 -1.28
C ASN A 58 -17.51 -3.26 -1.66
N PHE A 59 -17.86 -4.08 -0.66
CA PHE A 59 -18.31 -5.46 -0.81
C PHE A 59 -19.53 -5.75 0.08
N PRO A 60 -20.68 -5.12 -0.19
CA PRO A 60 -21.90 -5.35 0.58
C PRO A 60 -22.32 -6.82 0.44
N HIS A 61 -22.66 -7.46 1.57
CA HIS A 61 -23.14 -8.85 1.64
C HIS A 61 -22.13 -9.96 1.29
N ARG A 62 -20.82 -9.66 1.25
CA ARG A 62 -19.76 -10.67 1.06
C ARG A 62 -19.02 -10.95 2.38
N ASN A 63 -18.47 -12.16 2.51
CA ASN A 63 -17.75 -12.61 3.69
C ASN A 63 -16.37 -11.90 3.74
N ILE A 64 -16.35 -10.74 4.41
CA ILE A 64 -15.19 -9.86 4.62
C ILE A 64 -13.92 -10.62 5.05
N PRO A 65 -13.94 -11.66 5.92
CA PRO A 65 -12.73 -12.33 6.40
C PRO A 65 -11.85 -12.94 5.29
N SER A 66 -12.45 -13.43 4.20
CA SER A 66 -11.68 -13.98 3.08
C SER A 66 -10.91 -12.92 2.30
N LEU A 67 -11.37 -11.66 2.35
CA LEU A 67 -10.68 -10.50 1.79
C LEU A 67 -9.69 -9.86 2.78
N LEU A 68 -9.53 -10.41 3.99
CA LEU A 68 -8.56 -9.92 4.99
C LEU A 68 -7.21 -10.67 4.93
N ARG A 69 -7.11 -11.72 4.12
CA ARG A 69 -5.85 -12.36 3.72
C ARG A 69 -5.31 -11.69 2.46
N LYS A 70 -3.99 -11.61 2.32
CA LYS A 70 -3.37 -11.08 1.10
C LYS A 70 -3.78 -11.95 -0.09
N GLY A 71 -4.27 -11.33 -1.16
CA GLY A 71 -4.58 -12.05 -2.39
C GLY A 71 -3.32 -12.60 -3.06
N VAL A 72 -3.47 -13.66 -3.86
CA VAL A 72 -2.40 -14.16 -4.73
C VAL A 72 -2.72 -13.88 -6.19
N TYR A 73 -1.72 -13.50 -6.96
CA TYR A 73 -1.92 -13.06 -8.33
C TYR A 73 -0.77 -13.53 -9.22
N PRO A 74 -1.05 -14.11 -10.41
CA PRO A 74 -0.02 -14.65 -11.28
C PRO A 74 0.50 -13.54 -12.21
N TYR A 75 1.39 -12.69 -11.70
CA TYR A 75 1.88 -11.51 -12.41
C TYR A 75 2.54 -11.84 -13.75
N GLU A 76 3.40 -12.85 -13.73
CA GLU A 76 4.15 -13.32 -14.88
C GLU A 76 3.26 -13.97 -15.94
N TYR A 77 2.16 -14.61 -15.52
CA TYR A 77 1.17 -15.19 -16.43
C TYR A 77 0.35 -14.13 -17.16
N MET A 78 0.10 -12.98 -16.52
CA MET A 78 -0.75 -11.90 -17.03
C MET A 78 0.06 -10.97 -17.96
N ASP A 79 0.70 -11.58 -18.95
CA ASP A 79 1.64 -10.96 -19.89
C ASP A 79 1.00 -10.29 -21.11
N SER A 80 -0.31 -10.49 -21.29
CA SER A 80 -1.03 -10.04 -22.47
C SER A 80 -2.51 -9.79 -22.17
N HIS A 81 -3.10 -8.84 -22.90
CA HIS A 81 -4.51 -8.48 -22.71
C HIS A 81 -5.47 -9.66 -22.95
N GLN A 82 -5.12 -10.59 -23.83
CA GLN A 82 -5.95 -11.77 -24.12
C GLN A 82 -6.16 -12.66 -22.88
N LYS A 83 -5.23 -12.62 -21.92
CA LYS A 83 -5.35 -13.38 -20.67
C LYS A 83 -6.54 -12.97 -19.83
N PHE A 84 -6.99 -11.72 -19.94
CA PHE A 84 -8.15 -11.22 -19.19
C PHE A 84 -9.45 -11.93 -19.57
N ASP A 85 -9.55 -12.41 -20.81
CA ASP A 85 -10.72 -13.12 -21.32
C ASP A 85 -10.73 -14.62 -20.95
N GLU A 86 -9.66 -15.13 -20.35
CA GLU A 86 -9.59 -16.55 -19.98
C GLU A 86 -10.55 -16.88 -18.85
N GLU A 87 -11.43 -17.86 -19.08
CA GLU A 87 -12.54 -18.21 -18.18
C GLU A 87 -12.15 -19.15 -17.04
N ARG A 88 -10.86 -19.31 -16.78
CA ARG A 88 -10.34 -20.21 -15.74
C ARG A 88 -9.14 -19.60 -15.04
N LEU A 89 -9.00 -19.94 -13.76
CA LEU A 89 -7.76 -19.69 -13.04
C LEU A 89 -6.63 -20.52 -13.67
N PRO A 90 -5.44 -19.95 -13.91
CA PRO A 90 -4.30 -20.69 -14.41
C PRO A 90 -3.80 -21.71 -13.39
N SER A 91 -2.96 -22.66 -13.82
CA SER A 91 -2.38 -23.66 -12.92
C SER A 91 -1.48 -23.01 -11.86
N ILE A 92 -1.26 -23.71 -10.74
CA ILE A 92 -0.37 -23.25 -9.67
C ILE A 92 1.04 -22.90 -10.17
N ASP A 93 1.54 -23.63 -11.16
CA ASP A 93 2.86 -23.38 -11.77
C ASP A 93 2.95 -22.00 -12.45
N SER A 94 1.81 -21.41 -12.82
CA SER A 94 1.75 -20.07 -13.43
C SER A 94 1.83 -18.93 -12.41
N PHE A 95 1.90 -19.25 -11.10
CA PHE A 95 2.06 -18.28 -10.01
C PHE A 95 3.52 -18.17 -9.53
N GLU A 96 4.49 -18.65 -10.34
CA GLU A 96 5.91 -18.50 -10.03
C GLU A 96 6.35 -17.03 -10.17
N SER A 97 6.95 -16.49 -9.11
CA SER A 97 7.52 -15.15 -9.16
C SER A 97 8.94 -15.19 -9.70
N ILE A 98 9.23 -14.44 -10.76
CA ILE A 98 10.59 -14.29 -11.30
C ILE A 98 11.52 -13.61 -10.27
N LEU A 99 10.96 -12.72 -9.43
CA LEU A 99 11.73 -11.99 -8.42
C LEU A 99 12.28 -12.90 -7.32
N THR A 100 11.52 -13.92 -6.92
CA THR A 100 11.92 -14.85 -5.85
C THR A 100 12.38 -16.21 -6.39
N GLY A 101 12.12 -16.52 -7.67
CA GLY A 101 12.37 -17.82 -8.28
C GLY A 101 11.59 -18.95 -7.61
N SER A 102 10.43 -18.62 -7.03
CA SER A 102 9.63 -19.57 -6.26
C SER A 102 8.14 -19.42 -6.58
N GLY A 103 7.46 -20.57 -6.66
CA GLY A 103 5.99 -20.63 -6.71
C GLY A 103 5.33 -20.26 -5.39
N ILE A 104 4.01 -20.26 -5.41
CA ILE A 104 3.17 -20.12 -4.22
C ILE A 104 2.95 -21.47 -3.53
N SER A 105 2.48 -21.45 -2.28
CA SER A 105 2.09 -22.67 -1.59
C SER A 105 0.77 -23.25 -2.10
N ASP A 106 0.55 -24.54 -1.89
CA ASP A 106 -0.76 -25.18 -2.16
C ASP A 106 -1.90 -24.50 -1.39
N GLU A 107 -1.61 -23.96 -0.20
CA GLU A 107 -2.61 -23.25 0.60
C GLU A 107 -3.01 -21.92 -0.05
N ASP A 108 -2.03 -21.17 -0.54
CA ASP A 108 -2.27 -19.92 -1.27
C ASP A 108 -3.05 -20.17 -2.56
N TYR A 109 -2.73 -21.24 -3.29
CA TYR A 109 -3.46 -21.59 -4.50
C TYR A 109 -4.91 -22.03 -4.19
N ARG A 110 -5.13 -22.82 -3.13
CA ARG A 110 -6.49 -23.15 -2.66
C ARG A 110 -7.27 -21.89 -2.24
N HIS A 111 -6.59 -20.90 -1.68
CA HIS A 111 -7.20 -19.61 -1.36
C HIS A 111 -7.65 -18.88 -2.64
N ALA A 112 -6.80 -18.81 -3.68
CA ALA A 112 -7.15 -18.25 -4.98
C ALA A 112 -8.40 -18.91 -5.58
N GLN A 113 -8.45 -20.24 -5.55
CA GLN A 113 -9.60 -21.03 -6.03
C GLN A 113 -10.86 -20.75 -5.21
N THR A 114 -10.73 -20.60 -3.89
CA THR A 114 -11.85 -20.25 -3.01
C THR A 114 -12.40 -18.88 -3.36
N VAL A 115 -11.53 -17.88 -3.55
CA VAL A 115 -11.93 -16.51 -3.96
C VAL A 115 -12.62 -16.55 -5.32
N TRP A 116 -12.04 -17.24 -6.30
CA TRP A 116 -12.62 -17.39 -7.64
C TRP A 116 -14.06 -17.92 -7.59
N ASN A 117 -14.26 -19.02 -6.87
CA ASN A 117 -15.57 -19.66 -6.74
C ASN A 117 -16.54 -18.83 -5.90
N TYR A 118 -16.08 -18.24 -4.79
CA TYR A 118 -16.92 -17.48 -3.87
C TYR A 118 -17.49 -16.20 -4.51
N PHE A 119 -16.67 -15.51 -5.31
CA PHE A 119 -17.13 -14.33 -6.04
C PHE A 119 -17.82 -14.67 -7.36
N ASN A 120 -17.83 -15.96 -7.75
CA ASN A 120 -18.36 -16.46 -9.01
C ASN A 120 -17.76 -15.72 -10.21
N LEU A 121 -16.43 -15.62 -10.21
CA LEU A 121 -15.68 -14.92 -11.24
C LEU A 121 -15.70 -15.73 -12.54
N LYS A 122 -15.91 -15.02 -13.64
CA LYS A 122 -16.09 -15.63 -14.95
C LYS A 122 -14.81 -15.69 -15.75
N ASN A 123 -13.89 -14.75 -15.50
CA ASN A 123 -12.64 -14.66 -16.23
C ASN A 123 -11.54 -14.01 -15.39
N MET A 124 -10.32 -14.08 -15.89
CA MET A 124 -9.14 -13.50 -15.25
C MET A 124 -9.21 -11.98 -15.12
N GLY A 125 -9.97 -11.29 -15.97
CA GLY A 125 -10.20 -9.84 -15.83
C GLY A 125 -11.00 -9.49 -14.59
N GLU A 126 -12.09 -10.21 -14.31
CA GLU A 126 -12.85 -10.03 -13.06
C GLU A 126 -11.99 -10.40 -11.84
N TYR A 127 -11.10 -11.39 -11.96
CA TYR A 127 -10.12 -11.72 -10.90
C TYR A 127 -9.08 -10.60 -10.70
N HIS A 128 -8.58 -10.01 -11.79
CA HIS A 128 -7.67 -8.87 -11.74
C HIS A 128 -8.31 -7.67 -11.06
N ASP A 129 -9.52 -7.29 -11.46
CA ASP A 129 -10.24 -6.16 -10.87
C ASP A 129 -10.47 -6.37 -9.37
N LEU A 130 -10.86 -7.59 -8.97
CA LEU A 130 -11.02 -7.95 -7.57
C LEU A 130 -9.69 -7.86 -6.80
N TYR A 131 -8.60 -8.37 -7.38
CA TYR A 131 -7.28 -8.34 -6.77
C TYR A 131 -6.80 -6.90 -6.56
N VAL A 132 -6.81 -6.07 -7.60
CA VAL A 132 -6.38 -4.67 -7.54
C VAL A 132 -7.25 -3.89 -6.55
N LYS A 133 -8.58 -4.07 -6.61
CA LYS A 133 -9.49 -3.41 -5.65
C LYS A 133 -9.18 -3.82 -4.21
N SER A 134 -8.90 -5.09 -3.97
CA SER A 134 -8.56 -5.59 -2.64
C SER A 134 -7.22 -5.03 -2.16
N ASP A 135 -6.20 -5.02 -3.01
CA ASP A 135 -4.85 -4.53 -2.70
C ASP A 135 -4.86 -3.04 -2.32
N VAL A 136 -5.55 -2.21 -3.11
CA VAL A 136 -5.75 -0.78 -2.79
C VAL A 136 -6.45 -0.60 -1.44
N LEU A 137 -7.44 -1.45 -1.12
CA LEU A 137 -8.10 -1.39 0.18
C LEU A 137 -7.15 -1.77 1.32
N PHE A 138 -6.32 -2.80 1.14
CA PHE A 138 -5.27 -3.18 2.09
C PHE A 138 -4.26 -2.05 2.34
N GLU A 139 -3.81 -1.38 1.29
CA GLU A 139 -2.91 -0.23 1.39
C GLU A 139 -3.56 0.93 2.17
N ASN A 140 -4.85 1.20 1.93
CA ASN A 140 -5.60 2.21 2.68
C ASN A 140 -5.69 1.86 4.18
N TYR A 141 -5.91 0.59 4.53
CA TYR A 141 -5.85 0.17 5.93
C TYR A 141 -4.46 0.31 6.53
N ALA A 142 -3.41 -0.06 5.80
CA ALA A 142 -2.03 0.11 6.23
C ALA A 142 -1.74 1.58 6.57
N SER A 143 -2.12 2.50 5.68
CA SER A 143 -1.98 3.95 5.91
C SER A 143 -2.75 4.41 7.14
N THR A 144 -4.00 3.97 7.30
CA THR A 144 -4.83 4.34 8.46
C THR A 144 -4.22 3.85 9.78
N ILE A 145 -3.62 2.66 9.78
CA ILE A 145 -2.98 2.09 10.97
C ILE A 145 -1.67 2.82 11.29
N MET A 146 -0.90 3.17 10.26
CA MET A 146 0.31 3.97 10.41
C MET A 146 0.01 5.35 10.97
N ASP A 147 -1.04 6.02 10.47
CA ASP A 147 -1.51 7.29 11.03
C ASP A 147 -1.90 7.13 12.51
N TRP A 148 -2.60 6.04 12.86
CA TRP A 148 -2.95 5.75 14.24
C TRP A 148 -1.73 5.52 15.13
N ILE A 149 -0.75 4.72 14.67
CA ILE A 149 0.51 4.46 15.41
C ILE A 149 1.29 5.76 15.60
N VAL A 150 1.54 6.53 14.53
CA VAL A 150 2.26 7.81 14.61
C VAL A 150 1.54 8.78 15.54
N CYS A 151 0.22 8.88 15.46
CA CYS A 151 -0.57 9.77 16.30
C CYS A 151 -0.68 9.30 17.77
N THR A 152 -0.57 8.01 18.06
CA THR A 152 -0.55 7.48 19.44
C THR A 152 0.84 7.56 20.06
N SER A 153 1.90 7.24 19.31
CA SER A 153 3.30 7.43 19.72
C SER A 153 3.62 8.91 19.98
N SER A 154 3.05 9.83 19.19
CA SER A 154 3.22 11.28 19.41
C SER A 154 2.44 11.80 20.63
N ARG A 155 1.44 11.07 21.12
CA ARG A 155 0.62 11.45 22.29
C ARG A 155 1.10 10.84 23.61
N HIS A 156 1.86 9.75 23.57
CA HIS A 156 2.39 9.08 24.76
C HIS A 156 3.83 8.58 24.54
N PRO A 157 4.85 9.45 24.68
CA PRO A 157 6.26 9.06 24.50
C PRO A 157 6.77 8.03 25.52
N ASP A 158 6.05 7.81 26.63
CA ASP A 158 6.52 6.99 27.76
C ASP A 158 6.13 5.50 27.68
N LEU A 159 5.48 5.04 26.61
CA LEU A 159 5.05 3.64 26.46
C LEU A 159 6.00 2.75 25.62
N HIS A 160 7.22 3.22 25.35
CA HIS A 160 8.31 2.38 24.82
C HIS A 160 8.65 1.26 25.83
N GLY A 161 7.92 0.14 25.77
CA GLY A 161 8.25 -1.05 26.56
C GLY A 161 7.10 -1.99 26.91
N LYS A 162 5.85 -1.72 26.52
CA LYS A 162 4.74 -2.64 26.83
C LYS A 162 3.77 -2.82 25.65
N ALA A 163 4.23 -3.52 24.62
CA ALA A 163 3.37 -4.26 23.70
C ALA A 163 4.24 -5.25 22.91
N VAL A 164 4.41 -6.44 23.46
CA VAL A 164 4.64 -7.68 22.71
C VAL A 164 3.43 -8.56 22.95
#